data_AF-A0A5J6XJE7-F1
#
_entry.id   AF-A0A5J6XJE7-F1
#
_cell.length_a   1.000
_cell.length_b   1.000
_cell.length_c   1.000
_cell.angle_alpha   90.00
_cell.angle_beta   90.00
_cell.angle_gamma   90.00
#
_symmetry.space_group_name_H-M   'P 1'
#
loop_
_entity.id
_entity.type
_entity.pdbx_description
1 polymer ?
#
loop_
_entity_poly.entity_id
_entity_poly.type
_entity_poly.pdbx_seq_one_letter_code
_entity_poly.pdbx_strand_id
1 'polypeptide(L)'
;MKSFEELVNEQMVIMDKLLHMQTELDRYMELEEELRNRKNDEDLLCVQDDISEMKRELDTIQTIFMQLTEKVIESYQSKSAPKL
;
A
#
# COMPACT_ATOMS: atom_id res chain seq x y z
N MET A 1 -3.79 15.20 19.58
CA MET A 1 -4.26 13.87 19.15
C MET A 1 -5.25 14.09 18.02
N LYS A 2 -5.06 13.45 16.85
CA LYS A 2 -6.05 13.51 15.78
C LYS A 2 -7.35 12.84 16.23
N SER A 3 -8.49 13.34 15.76
CA SER A 3 -9.79 12.76 16.07
C SER A 3 -9.93 11.40 15.37
N PHE A 4 -10.86 10.57 15.86
CA PHE A 4 -11.16 9.27 15.23
C PHE A 4 -11.60 9.44 13.77
N GLU A 5 -12.44 10.43 13.48
CA GLU A 5 -12.91 10.74 12.11
C GLU A 5 -11.77 11.20 11.20
N GLU A 6 -10.81 11.96 11.72
CA GLU A 6 -9.60 12.34 10.97
C GLU A 6 -8.74 11.12 10.62
N LEU A 7 -8.57 10.18 11.55
CA LEU A 7 -7.80 8.96 11.32
C LEU A 7 -8.47 8.02 10.31
N VAL A 8 -9.80 7.88 10.35
CA VAL A 8 -10.56 7.07 9.38
C VAL A 8 -10.47 7.67 7.97
N ASN A 9 -10.59 9.00 7.85
CA ASN A 9 -10.42 9.66 6.55
C ASN A 9 -9.00 9.48 5.99
N GLU A 10 -7.97 9.61 6.82
CA GLU A 10 -6.58 9.34 6.41
C GLU A 10 -6.39 7.88 5.99
N GLN A 11 -7.00 6.93 6.71
CA GLN A 11 -6.94 5.51 6.35
C GLN A 11 -7.61 5.22 5.00
N MET A 12 -8.75 5.85 4.69
CA MET A 12 -9.41 5.69 3.39
C MET A 12 -8.58 6.23 2.23
N VAL A 13 -7.97 7.40 2.39
CA VAL A 13 -7.08 7.98 1.35
C VAL A 13 -5.87 7.09 1.10
N ILE A 14 -5.32 6.45 2.14
CA ILE A 14 -4.22 5.49 1.99
C ILE A 14 -4.69 4.23 1.26
N MET A 15 -5.90 3.75 1.54
CA MET A 15 -6.47 2.57 0.90
C MET A 15 -6.68 2.77 -0.62
N ASP A 16 -7.15 3.96 -1.02
CA ASP A 16 -7.31 4.29 -2.44
C ASP A 16 -5.96 4.29 -3.18
N LYS A 17 -4.91 4.82 -2.55
CA LYS A 17 -3.54 4.77 -3.10
C LYS A 17 -3.03 3.34 -3.23
N LEU A 18 -3.30 2.50 -2.23
CA LEU A 18 -2.88 1.11 -2.22
C LEU A 18 -3.56 0.30 -3.34
N LEU A 19 -4.85 0.51 -3.58
CA LEU A 19 -5.59 -0.12 -4.69
C LEU A 19 -5.04 0.33 -6.05
N HIS A 20 -4.71 1.61 -6.21
CA HIS A 20 -4.11 2.12 -7.43
C HIS A 20 -2.74 1.47 -7.71
N MET A 21 -1.87 1.41 -6.69
CA MET A 21 -0.55 0.77 -6.83
C MET A 21 -0.63 -0.72 -7.12
N GLN A 22 -1.59 -1.45 -6.52
CA GLN A 22 -1.81 -2.86 -6.87
C GLN A 22 -2.22 -3.04 -8.33
N THR A 23 -3.12 -2.18 -8.81
CA THR A 23 -3.58 -2.23 -10.20
C THR A 23 -2.42 -1.98 -11.17
N GLU A 24 -1.55 -1.01 -10.88
CA GLU A 24 -0.38 -0.76 -11.72
C GLU A 24 0.62 -1.92 -11.63
N LEU A 25 0.88 -2.48 -10.45
CA LEU A 25 1.76 -3.64 -10.28
C LEU A 25 1.32 -4.84 -11.11
N ASP A 26 0.03 -5.15 -11.11
CA ASP A 26 -0.50 -6.24 -11.94
C ASP A 26 -0.23 -5.99 -13.43
N ARG A 27 -0.39 -4.75 -13.91
CA ARG A 27 -0.07 -4.38 -15.30
C ARG A 27 1.41 -4.53 -15.64
N TYR A 28 2.31 -4.15 -14.74
CA TYR A 28 3.75 -4.33 -14.95
C TYR A 28 4.15 -5.80 -14.97
N MET A 29 3.53 -6.63 -14.12
CA MET A 29 3.79 -8.07 -14.10
C MET A 29 3.34 -8.76 -15.38
N GLU A 30 2.18 -8.38 -15.93
CA GLU A 30 1.73 -8.86 -17.25
C GLU A 30 2.71 -8.45 -18.35
N LEU A 31 3.19 -7.20 -18.34
CA LEU A 31 4.18 -6.72 -19.31
C LEU A 31 5.53 -7.47 -19.18
N GLU A 32 5.99 -7.74 -17.96
CA GLU A 32 7.20 -8.54 -17.72
C GLU A 32 7.08 -9.93 -18.34
N GLU A 33 5.92 -10.59 -18.16
CA GLU A 33 5.65 -11.91 -18.74
C GLU A 33 5.67 -11.87 -20.27
N GLU A 34 5.06 -10.86 -20.88
CA GLU A 34 5.10 -10.66 -22.33
C GLU A 34 6.54 -10.44 -22.86
N LEU A 35 7.35 -9.63 -22.17
CA LEU A 35 8.74 -9.36 -22.55
C LEU A 35 9.63 -10.60 -22.39
N ARG A 36 9.44 -11.35 -21.31
CA ARG A 36 10.12 -12.62 -21.06
C ARG A 36 9.83 -13.62 -22.17
N ASN A 37 8.59 -13.68 -22.65
CA ASN A 37 8.19 -14.53 -23.77
C ASN A 37 8.82 -14.09 -25.11
N ARG A 38 9.26 -12.83 -25.24
CA ARG A 38 9.89 -12.28 -26.45
C ARG A 38 11.44 -12.34 -26.45
N LYS A 39 12.10 -12.82 -25.38
CA LYS A 39 13.57 -12.86 -25.23
C LYS A 39 14.26 -11.50 -25.47
N ASN A 40 13.71 -10.41 -24.93
CA ASN A 40 14.37 -9.10 -24.97
C ASN A 40 14.94 -8.78 -23.58
N ASP A 41 16.16 -9.24 -23.33
CA ASP A 41 16.76 -9.32 -21.99
C ASP A 41 17.02 -7.93 -21.34
N GLU A 42 17.22 -6.87 -22.13
CA GLU A 42 17.41 -5.50 -21.61
C GLU A 42 16.08 -4.87 -21.12
N ASP A 43 14.99 -5.03 -21.85
CA ASP A 43 13.67 -4.52 -21.43
C ASP A 43 13.17 -5.26 -20.19
N LEU A 44 13.50 -6.55 -20.07
CA LEU A 44 13.14 -7.38 -18.93
C LEU A 44 13.80 -6.91 -17.63
N LEU A 45 15.08 -6.52 -17.68
CA LEU A 45 15.80 -6.01 -16.51
C LEU A 45 15.22 -4.67 -16.01
N CYS A 46 14.86 -3.78 -16.93
CA CYS A 46 14.25 -2.48 -16.59
C CYS A 46 12.91 -2.67 -15.86
N VAL A 47 12.05 -3.56 -16.37
CA VAL A 47 10.75 -3.86 -15.74
C VAL A 47 10.92 -4.55 -14.38
N GLN A 48 11.94 -5.39 -14.21
CA GLN A 48 12.23 -6.02 -12.92
C GLN A 48 12.69 -5.03 -11.84
N ASP A 49 13.43 -4.00 -12.24
CA ASP A 49 13.82 -2.91 -11.33
C ASP A 49 12.59 -2.09 -10.92
N ASP A 50 11.73 -1.72 -11.87
CA ASP A 50 10.46 -1.01 -11.59
C ASP A 50 9.55 -1.82 -10.64
N ILE A 51 9.40 -3.12 -10.88
CA ILE A 51 8.63 -4.03 -10.01
C ILE A 51 9.23 -4.08 -8.60
N SER A 52 10.56 -4.07 -8.49
CA SER A 52 11.27 -4.13 -7.20
C SER A 52 11.14 -2.83 -6.42
N GLU A 53 11.11 -1.69 -7.10
CA GLU A 53 10.81 -0.39 -6.49
C GLU A 53 9.36 -0.34 -6.00
N MET A 54 8.42 -0.74 -6.84
CA MET A 54 6.99 -0.67 -6.51
C MET A 54 6.60 -1.64 -5.37
N LYS A 55 7.24 -2.81 -5.28
CA LYS A 55 7.10 -3.71 -4.12
C LYS A 55 7.57 -3.06 -2.82
N ARG A 56 8.66 -2.29 -2.86
CA ARG A 56 9.20 -1.57 -1.69
C ARG A 56 8.26 -0.47 -1.23
N GLU A 57 7.68 0.26 -2.19
CA GLU A 57 6.71 1.30 -1.90
C GLU A 57 5.41 0.69 -1.32
N LEU A 58 4.94 -0.42 -1.88
CA LEU A 58 3.78 -1.14 -1.36
C LEU A 58 3.97 -1.60 0.09
N ASP A 59 5.14 -2.16 0.42
CA ASP A 59 5.45 -2.63 1.78
C ASP A 59 5.49 -1.46 2.79
N THR A 60 6.01 -0.31 2.35
CA THR A 60 6.01 0.93 3.14
C THR A 60 4.59 1.39 3.44
N ILE A 61 3.70 1.37 2.43
CA ILE A 61 2.32 1.79 2.58
C ILE A 61 1.54 0.82 3.46
N GLN A 62 1.74 -0.49 3.31
CA GLN A 62 1.16 -1.50 4.19
C GLN A 62 1.55 -1.27 5.65
N THR A 63 2.83 -0.98 5.90
CA THR A 63 3.32 -0.67 7.25
C THR A 63 2.64 0.56 7.84
N ILE A 64 2.54 1.64 7.06
CA ILE A 64 1.87 2.87 7.50
C ILE A 64 0.38 2.60 7.79
N PHE A 65 -0.30 1.85 6.91
CA PHE A 65 -1.70 1.48 7.08
C PHE A 65 -1.93 0.70 8.37
N MET A 66 -1.07 -0.27 8.67
CA MET A 66 -1.15 -1.07 9.90
C MET A 66 -1.00 -0.20 11.15
N GLN A 67 -0.01 0.71 11.15
CA GLN A 67 0.20 1.65 12.26
C GLN A 67 -0.97 2.61 12.47
N LEU A 68 -1.58 3.09 11.38
CA LEU A 68 -2.78 3.94 11.46
C LEU A 68 -3.97 3.16 12.00
N THR A 69 -4.14 1.91 11.56
CA THR A 69 -5.20 1.01 12.03
C THR A 69 -5.11 0.78 13.53
N GLU A 70 -3.91 0.53 14.05
CA GLU A 70 -3.67 0.35 15.49
C GLU A 70 -4.06 1.61 16.27
N LYS A 71 -3.65 2.79 15.81
CA LYS A 71 -4.03 4.08 16.44
C LYS A 71 -5.53 4.34 16.42
N VAL A 72 -6.23 3.93 15.37
CA VAL A 72 -7.70 4.03 15.28
C VAL A 72 -8.36 3.16 16.35
N ILE A 73 -7.90 1.91 16.49
CA ILE A 73 -8.40 0.97 17.50
C ILE A 73 -8.15 1.53 18.91
N GLU A 74 -6.94 2.01 19.21
CA GLU A 74 -6.59 2.63 20.49
C GLU A 74 -7.47 3.86 20.80
N SER A 75 -7.71 4.72 19.81
CA SER A 75 -8.56 5.91 19.93
C SER A 75 -10.02 5.54 20.20
N TYR A 76 -10.50 4.45 19.61
CA TYR A 76 -11.85 3.94 19.87
C TYR A 76 -11.95 3.31 21.28
N GLN A 77 -10.99 2.45 21.65
CA GLN A 77 -10.96 1.80 22.95
C GLN A 77 -10.86 2.79 24.10
N SER A 78 -9.99 3.80 23.97
CA SER A 78 -9.83 4.87 24.98
C SER A 78 -11.08 5.74 25.14
N LYS A 79 -11.89 5.92 24.09
CA LYS A 79 -13.21 6.57 24.18
C LYS A 79 -14.30 5.68 24.80
N SER A 80 -14.14 4.36 24.72
CA SER A 80 -15.07 3.37 25.31
C SER A 80 -14.73 2.94 26.74
N ALA A 81 -13.55 3.31 27.26
CA ALA A 81 -13.15 3.02 28.63
C ALA A 81 -14.05 3.78 29.63
N PRO A 82 -14.64 3.12 30.63
CA PRO A 82 -15.43 3.80 31.65
C PRO A 82 -14.53 4.78 32.40
N LYS A 83 -14.96 6.04 32.51
CA LYS A 83 -14.38 6.96 33.51
C LYS A 83 -14.76 6.43 34.89
N LEU A 84 -13.81 5.80 35.58
CA LEU A 84 -13.88 5.49 37.02
C LEU A 84 -13.93 6.78 37.84
#